data_AF-A0A8H5MTE4-F1
#
_entry.id   AF-A0A8H5MTE4-F1
#
_cell.length_a   1.000
_cell.length_b   1.000
_cell.length_c   1.000
_cell.angle_alpha   90.00
_cell.angle_beta   90.00
_cell.angle_gamma   90.00
#
_symmetry.space_group_name_H-M   'P 1'
#
loop_
_entity.id
_entity.type
_entity.pdbx_description
1 polymer ?
#
loop_
_entity_poly.entity_id
_entity_poly.type
_entity_poly.pdbx_seq_one_letter_code
_entity_poly.pdbx_strand_id
1 'polypeptide(L)'
;MRVRRSLQELVSLYDAGDRTQLENLVRAFRKIQSLPPNDPDSFFVIAGYHGEPFVKEGPTNPDWWCGYCQHQTVLFPTWHRAYLYRLENALRNASPEALDLALPFWDECATHGTDENPIPWFVTARQLPLPVDGKTDNPLFSYTLQKDLADNHSTPDVSRYTKPAGYQTYLDHTTNTKILNSNVKPGWTARSKSRPMATLTPTFPIHTRSILGFRSASRRQTTPSSPTRRPWPSILSKNGGQPHYGVALEEPHNAIHLALGGFYEKGNYNADPILGANGDMGENETAAFDPIFYLHHAFIDYIFWQWQLRHDCTATGSLTVEAGKDGTISLGDPTFPKGTALDTNSPLDPFTKPGGGFYTSEDVIDINKLGYSYGRGSLDNDPARFEPPTEPIAKIARVHNVSRADYAGSFVIRTHVELPIGEKVEVGREAVLSRWNVAGCRNCQDHLNENSFIAIDNKTMEVLKGNTDDEAKINFHVQIQSREFGGDKFHAPVREPVVEFL
;
A
#
# COMPACT_ATOMS: atom_id res chain seq x y z
N MET A 1 -10.35 3.25 26.87
CA MET A 1 -9.52 2.90 25.70
C MET A 1 -10.42 2.88 24.49
N ARG A 2 -10.05 3.53 23.39
CA ARG A 2 -10.84 3.58 22.15
C ARG A 2 -10.62 2.32 21.33
N VAL A 3 -11.57 1.93 20.48
CA VAL A 3 -11.46 0.72 19.65
C VAL A 3 -11.62 1.10 18.19
N ARG A 4 -10.56 0.94 17.39
CA ARG A 4 -10.63 1.01 15.92
C ARG A 4 -11.36 -0.24 15.43
N ARG A 5 -12.56 -0.09 14.89
CA ARG A 5 -13.40 -1.20 14.41
C ARG A 5 -13.28 -1.38 12.91
N SER A 6 -13.60 -2.57 12.42
CA SER A 6 -13.68 -2.84 10.99
C SER A 6 -14.77 -1.95 10.38
N LEU A 7 -14.48 -1.29 9.27
CA LEU A 7 -15.46 -0.48 8.54
C LEU A 7 -16.66 -1.33 8.12
N GLN A 8 -16.44 -2.60 7.74
CA GLN A 8 -17.50 -3.53 7.36
C GLN A 8 -18.47 -3.79 8.52
N GLU A 9 -17.94 -3.93 9.75
CA GLU A 9 -18.76 -4.03 10.96
C GLU A 9 -19.60 -2.76 11.16
N LEU A 10 -18.97 -1.59 11.04
CA LEU A 10 -19.66 -0.31 11.21
C LEU A 10 -20.74 -0.07 10.16
N VAL A 11 -20.49 -0.46 8.91
CA VAL A 11 -21.49 -0.39 7.84
C VAL A 11 -22.66 -1.32 8.12
N SER A 12 -22.38 -2.54 8.59
CA SER A 12 -23.45 -3.49 8.96
C SER A 12 -24.33 -2.95 10.09
N LEU A 13 -23.72 -2.28 11.08
CA LEU A 13 -24.46 -1.62 12.16
C LEU A 13 -25.30 -0.45 11.65
N TYR A 14 -24.73 0.38 10.77
CA TYR A 14 -25.42 1.50 10.16
C TYR A 14 -26.66 1.04 9.39
N ASP A 15 -26.52 -0.01 8.59
CA ASP A 15 -27.62 -0.61 7.83
C ASP A 15 -28.68 -1.27 8.73
N ALA A 16 -28.27 -1.74 9.92
CA ALA A 16 -29.17 -2.25 10.97
C ALA A 16 -29.81 -1.14 11.83
N GLY A 17 -29.46 0.13 11.61
CA GLY A 17 -30.04 1.30 12.28
C GLY A 17 -29.17 1.91 13.40
N ASP A 18 -28.10 1.25 13.83
CA ASP A 18 -27.10 1.83 14.74
C ASP A 18 -26.07 2.63 13.93
N ARG A 19 -26.36 3.92 13.76
CA ARG A 19 -25.62 4.82 12.88
C ARG A 19 -24.57 5.67 13.61
N THR A 20 -24.56 5.64 14.94
CA THR A 20 -23.87 6.64 15.76
C THR A 20 -22.39 6.77 15.43
N GLN A 21 -21.66 5.66 15.29
CA GLN A 21 -20.22 5.71 15.05
C GLN A 21 -19.85 6.26 13.67
N LEU A 22 -20.55 5.83 12.61
CA LEU A 22 -20.31 6.36 11.26
C LEU A 22 -20.78 7.81 11.11
N GLU A 23 -21.90 8.20 11.74
CA GLU A 23 -22.32 9.60 11.72
C GLU A 23 -21.31 10.50 12.46
N ASN A 24 -20.76 10.05 13.60
CA ASN A 24 -19.70 10.78 14.31
C ASN A 24 -18.43 10.91 13.47
N LEU A 25 -18.05 9.85 12.75
CA LEU A 25 -16.93 9.89 11.80
C LEU A 25 -17.17 10.89 10.68
N VAL A 26 -18.36 10.87 10.07
CA VAL A 26 -18.78 11.83 9.04
C VAL A 26 -18.73 13.27 9.56
N ARG A 27 -19.25 13.53 10.78
CA ARG A 27 -19.18 14.86 11.40
C ARG A 27 -17.74 15.32 11.56
N ALA A 28 -16.87 14.47 12.11
CA ALA A 28 -15.47 14.79 12.35
C ALA A 28 -14.72 15.08 11.04
N PHE A 29 -14.87 14.24 10.02
CA PHE A 29 -14.24 14.45 8.71
C PHE A 29 -14.73 15.74 8.04
N ARG A 30 -16.04 16.01 8.02
CA ARG A 30 -16.58 17.28 7.48
C ARG A 30 -15.98 18.49 8.17
N LYS A 31 -15.86 18.45 9.50
CA LYS A 31 -15.27 19.56 10.27
C LYS A 31 -13.81 19.79 9.88
N ILE A 32 -12.95 18.76 9.92
CA ILE A 32 -11.52 18.94 9.58
C ILE A 32 -11.29 19.29 8.10
N GLN A 33 -12.13 18.82 7.18
CA GLN A 33 -12.08 19.20 5.76
C GLN A 33 -12.56 20.63 5.50
N SER A 34 -13.30 21.23 6.44
CA SER A 34 -13.78 22.61 6.36
C SER A 34 -12.86 23.63 7.03
N LEU A 35 -11.92 23.18 7.87
CA LEU A 35 -10.94 24.05 8.53
C LEU A 35 -10.07 24.76 7.48
N PRO A 36 -9.59 25.98 7.76
CA PRO A 36 -8.67 26.68 6.85
C PRO A 36 -7.46 25.80 6.48
N PRO A 37 -6.94 25.86 5.23
CA PRO A 37 -5.84 25.00 4.77
C PRO A 37 -4.47 25.31 5.40
N ASN A 38 -4.42 26.23 6.38
CA ASN A 38 -3.27 26.52 7.22
C ASN A 38 -3.51 26.18 8.70
N ASP A 39 -4.71 25.71 9.04
CA ASP A 39 -5.01 25.19 10.37
C ASP A 39 -4.28 23.84 10.54
N PRO A 40 -3.51 23.65 11.63
CA PRO A 40 -2.78 22.40 11.85
C PRO A 40 -3.66 21.16 11.82
N ASP A 41 -4.92 21.24 12.27
CA ASP A 41 -5.90 20.15 12.31
C ASP A 41 -6.73 20.03 11.02
N SER A 42 -6.49 20.88 10.01
CA SER A 42 -7.15 20.74 8.72
C SER A 42 -6.74 19.45 8.01
N PHE A 43 -7.69 18.86 7.29
CA PHE A 43 -7.41 17.71 6.44
C PHE A 43 -6.34 18.03 5.39
N PHE A 44 -6.34 19.25 4.86
CA PHE A 44 -5.34 19.72 3.89
C PHE A 44 -3.91 19.61 4.44
N VAL A 45 -3.66 20.16 5.64
CA VAL A 45 -2.33 20.15 6.26
C VAL A 45 -1.90 18.73 6.60
N ILE A 46 -2.81 17.94 7.18
CA ILE A 46 -2.51 16.57 7.58
C ILE A 46 -2.20 15.71 6.35
N ALA A 47 -3.06 15.72 5.33
CA ALA A 47 -2.83 15.04 4.05
C ALA A 47 -1.48 15.44 3.43
N GLY A 48 -1.14 16.73 3.54
CA GLY A 48 0.09 17.26 2.98
C GLY A 48 1.39 16.79 3.66
N TYR A 49 1.32 16.18 4.86
CA TYR A 49 2.51 15.59 5.46
C TYR A 49 3.03 14.39 4.68
N HIS A 50 2.17 13.72 3.90
CA HIS A 50 2.57 12.53 3.15
C HIS A 50 3.54 12.86 2.01
N GLY A 51 3.12 13.75 1.11
CA GLY A 51 3.83 14.09 -0.12
C GLY A 51 3.74 15.59 -0.40
N GLU A 52 2.86 15.98 -1.31
CA GLU A 52 2.59 17.37 -1.66
C GLU A 52 1.71 18.07 -0.62
N PRO A 53 1.88 19.38 -0.37
CA PRO A 53 2.89 20.25 -0.97
C PRO A 53 4.26 19.98 -0.37
N PHE A 54 5.28 19.96 -1.23
CA PHE A 54 6.63 19.62 -0.81
C PHE A 54 7.25 20.67 0.10
N VAL A 55 7.92 20.22 1.17
CA VAL A 55 8.41 21.10 2.25
C VAL A 55 9.86 21.55 2.06
N LYS A 56 10.68 20.83 1.27
CA LYS A 56 12.09 21.16 1.08
C LYS A 56 12.65 20.55 -0.20
N GLU A 57 13.36 21.38 -0.97
CA GLU A 57 13.87 21.08 -2.32
C GLU A 57 12.73 20.71 -3.30
N GLY A 58 12.86 21.09 -4.57
CA GLY A 58 11.81 20.80 -5.56
C GLY A 58 11.82 19.35 -6.04
N PRO A 59 10.76 18.85 -6.68
CA PRO A 59 10.61 17.50 -7.25
C PRO A 59 11.57 17.21 -8.41
N THR A 60 12.48 18.14 -8.70
CA THR A 60 13.55 17.99 -9.69
C THR A 60 14.78 17.29 -9.15
N ASN A 61 14.93 17.17 -7.83
CA ASN A 61 16.05 16.45 -7.26
C ASN A 61 15.74 14.94 -7.23
N PRO A 62 16.33 14.12 -8.13
CA PRO A 62 16.10 12.68 -8.15
C PRO A 62 16.64 11.98 -6.89
N ASP A 63 17.51 12.64 -6.13
CA ASP A 63 18.13 12.12 -4.90
C ASP A 63 17.33 12.42 -3.63
N TRP A 64 16.12 12.95 -3.75
CA TRP A 64 15.39 13.49 -2.60
C TRP A 64 13.90 13.22 -2.68
N TRP A 65 13.30 12.66 -1.62
CA TRP A 65 11.86 12.71 -1.40
C TRP A 65 11.51 14.04 -0.76
N CYS A 66 10.49 14.72 -1.27
CA CYS A 66 10.21 16.09 -0.85
C CYS A 66 9.04 16.19 0.16
N GLY A 67 8.38 15.06 0.46
CA GLY A 67 7.40 14.88 1.55
C GLY A 67 7.99 14.16 2.76
N TYR A 68 7.22 13.96 3.85
CA TYR A 68 7.74 13.31 5.06
C TYR A 68 7.56 11.79 5.09
N CYS A 69 6.70 11.22 4.24
CA CYS A 69 6.35 9.81 4.35
C CYS A 69 7.57 8.89 4.17
N GLN A 70 7.59 7.84 4.98
CA GLN A 70 8.66 6.83 4.98
C GLN A 70 8.19 5.61 4.18
N HIS A 71 8.76 5.39 3.01
CA HIS A 71 8.53 4.24 2.13
C HIS A 71 9.85 3.56 1.81
N GLN A 72 9.84 2.23 1.65
CA GLN A 72 11.03 1.40 1.44
C GLN A 72 12.08 1.51 2.56
N THR A 73 11.67 1.97 3.75
CA THR A 73 12.52 2.08 4.93
C THR A 73 11.96 1.30 6.11
N VAL A 74 12.81 1.03 7.10
CA VAL A 74 12.39 0.38 8.34
C VAL A 74 11.37 1.20 9.14
N LEU A 75 11.22 2.49 8.84
CA LEU A 75 10.30 3.39 9.54
C LEU A 75 8.87 3.35 9.00
N PHE A 76 8.62 2.74 7.82
CA PHE A 76 7.30 2.73 7.17
C PHE A 76 6.14 2.38 8.11
N PRO A 77 6.14 1.27 8.89
CA PRO A 77 4.98 0.92 9.71
C PRO A 77 4.76 1.92 10.85
N THR A 78 5.84 2.40 11.47
CA THR A 78 5.75 3.28 12.64
C THR A 78 5.48 4.73 12.27
N TRP A 79 6.00 5.19 11.13
CA TRP A 79 5.69 6.52 10.60
C TRP A 79 4.21 6.61 10.23
N HIS A 80 3.68 5.62 9.50
CA HIS A 80 2.26 5.58 9.15
C HIS A 80 1.36 5.39 10.38
N ARG A 81 1.77 4.63 11.40
CA ARG A 81 1.05 4.59 12.69
C ARG A 81 0.97 5.97 13.36
N ALA A 82 2.09 6.69 13.44
CA ALA A 82 2.12 8.05 13.99
C ALA A 82 1.25 9.00 13.15
N TYR A 83 1.23 8.82 11.84
CA TYR A 83 0.41 9.60 10.92
C TYR A 83 -1.09 9.39 11.14
N LEU A 84 -1.54 8.13 11.26
CA LEU A 84 -2.92 7.81 11.62
C LEU A 84 -3.30 8.37 12.98
N TYR A 85 -2.39 8.30 13.95
CA TYR A 85 -2.61 8.88 15.27
C TYR A 85 -2.78 10.41 15.21
N ARG A 86 -2.00 11.10 14.36
CA ARG A 86 -2.13 12.54 14.10
C ARG A 86 -3.49 12.89 13.49
N LEU A 87 -3.96 12.14 12.49
CA LEU A 87 -5.30 12.35 11.91
C LEU A 87 -6.41 12.07 12.94
N GLU A 88 -6.34 10.96 13.66
CA GLU A 88 -7.35 10.58 14.65
C GLU A 88 -7.48 11.66 15.76
N ASN A 89 -6.36 12.26 16.18
CA ASN A 89 -6.41 13.37 17.12
C ASN A 89 -7.12 14.61 16.54
N ALA A 90 -6.91 14.96 15.27
CA ALA A 90 -7.65 16.06 14.64
C ALA A 90 -9.16 15.77 14.54
N LEU A 91 -9.54 14.54 14.15
CA LEU A 91 -10.94 14.11 14.12
C LEU A 91 -11.60 14.24 15.50
N ARG A 92 -10.88 13.85 16.56
CA ARG A 92 -11.36 13.94 17.94
C ARG A 92 -11.42 15.38 18.46
N ASN A 93 -10.45 16.22 18.12
CA ASN A 93 -10.47 17.65 18.44
C ASN A 93 -11.66 18.35 17.78
N ALA A 94 -12.01 17.94 16.55
CA ALA A 94 -13.16 18.47 15.84
C ALA A 94 -14.50 18.01 16.43
N SER A 95 -14.57 16.80 16.99
CA SER A 95 -15.79 16.22 17.57
C SER A 95 -15.56 15.73 19.02
N PRO A 96 -15.30 16.64 19.98
CA PRO A 96 -15.01 16.29 21.37
C PRO A 96 -16.18 15.59 22.08
N GLU A 97 -17.40 15.74 21.57
CA GLU A 97 -18.60 15.05 22.03
C GLU A 97 -18.60 13.54 21.72
N ALA A 98 -17.85 13.11 20.70
CA ALA A 98 -17.77 11.71 20.28
C ALA A 98 -16.65 10.99 21.03
N LEU A 99 -16.89 10.66 22.30
CA LEU A 99 -15.89 10.12 23.22
C LEU A 99 -15.26 8.80 22.75
N ASP A 100 -16.00 7.99 22.00
CA ASP A 100 -15.58 6.70 21.46
C ASP A 100 -15.06 6.78 20.01
N LEU A 101 -14.97 7.98 19.43
CA LEU A 101 -14.52 8.17 18.05
C LEU A 101 -13.09 7.63 17.86
N ALA A 102 -12.97 6.61 17.03
CA ALA A 102 -11.73 6.00 16.58
C ALA A 102 -11.78 5.85 15.05
N LEU A 103 -10.63 5.98 14.39
CA LEU A 103 -10.54 5.77 12.95
C LEU A 103 -10.79 4.28 12.64
N PRO A 104 -11.82 3.92 11.86
CA PRO A 104 -12.01 2.53 11.48
C PRO A 104 -10.93 2.06 10.50
N PHE A 105 -10.76 0.75 10.40
CA PHE A 105 -9.90 0.14 9.39
C PHE A 105 -10.74 -0.54 8.32
N TRP A 106 -10.37 -0.38 7.06
CA TRP A 106 -10.98 -1.11 5.97
C TRP A 106 -10.36 -2.51 5.91
N ASP A 107 -11.10 -3.54 6.35
CA ASP A 107 -10.56 -4.89 6.41
C ASP A 107 -10.45 -5.50 5.01
N GLU A 108 -9.29 -5.36 4.37
CA GLU A 108 -9.05 -5.82 3.01
C GLU A 108 -8.87 -7.35 2.91
N CYS A 109 -9.00 -8.06 4.02
CA CYS A 109 -9.02 -9.52 4.05
C CYS A 109 -10.37 -10.10 4.46
N ALA A 110 -11.36 -9.28 4.82
CA ALA A 110 -12.69 -9.73 5.18
C ALA A 110 -13.55 -10.02 3.94
N THR A 111 -14.24 -11.17 3.96
CA THR A 111 -15.26 -11.53 2.97
C THR A 111 -16.63 -11.10 3.49
N HIS A 112 -17.11 -9.90 3.16
CA HIS A 112 -18.48 -9.48 3.48
C HIS A 112 -19.32 -9.30 2.19
N GLY A 113 -20.48 -9.96 2.14
CA GLY A 113 -21.64 -9.50 1.37
C GLY A 113 -21.72 -9.80 -0.13
N THR A 114 -20.65 -10.27 -0.77
CA THR A 114 -20.53 -11.03 -2.04
C THR A 114 -19.12 -10.75 -2.58
N ASP A 115 -18.53 -11.67 -3.34
CA ASP A 115 -17.30 -11.43 -4.10
C ASP A 115 -17.42 -10.25 -5.10
N GLU A 116 -18.52 -9.50 -5.11
CA GLU A 116 -18.89 -8.50 -6.11
C GLU A 116 -18.53 -7.06 -5.75
N ASN A 117 -18.52 -6.66 -4.48
CA ASN A 117 -18.22 -5.28 -4.04
C ASN A 117 -17.29 -5.27 -2.83
N PRO A 118 -15.98 -5.27 -3.05
CA PRO A 118 -15.06 -5.55 -1.95
C PRO A 118 -14.66 -4.27 -1.19
N ILE A 119 -14.87 -3.09 -1.77
CA ILE A 119 -14.80 -1.81 -1.07
C ILE A 119 -16.16 -1.53 -0.40
N PRO A 120 -16.23 -1.23 0.91
CA PRO A 120 -17.48 -0.89 1.57
C PRO A 120 -18.20 0.28 0.89
N TRP A 121 -19.51 0.12 0.64
CA TRP A 121 -20.30 1.12 -0.09
C TRP A 121 -20.18 2.53 0.51
N PHE A 122 -19.99 2.61 1.83
CA PHE A 122 -19.93 3.84 2.60
C PHE A 122 -18.76 4.75 2.23
N VAL A 123 -17.68 4.25 1.62
CA VAL A 123 -16.56 5.09 1.15
C VAL A 123 -16.60 5.31 -0.35
N THR A 124 -17.44 4.58 -1.09
CA THR A 124 -17.64 4.76 -2.53
C THR A 124 -18.90 5.53 -2.89
N ALA A 125 -19.80 5.77 -1.93
CA ALA A 125 -21.05 6.50 -2.15
C ALA A 125 -20.82 8.00 -2.00
N ARG A 126 -21.08 8.77 -3.06
CA ARG A 126 -21.00 10.25 -3.04
C ARG A 126 -21.96 10.89 -2.04
N GLN A 127 -23.14 10.29 -1.86
CA GLN A 127 -24.16 10.77 -0.95
C GLN A 127 -24.57 9.68 0.05
N LEU A 128 -24.74 10.08 1.31
CA LEU A 128 -25.31 9.24 2.34
C LEU A 128 -26.82 9.07 2.11
N PRO A 129 -27.39 7.89 2.40
CA PRO A 129 -28.82 7.64 2.24
C PRO A 129 -29.68 8.48 3.20
N LEU A 130 -29.12 8.88 4.35
CA LEU A 130 -29.76 9.73 5.34
C LEU A 130 -28.86 10.94 5.64
N PRO A 131 -29.43 12.14 5.84
CA PRO A 131 -28.65 13.32 6.15
C PRO A 131 -28.06 13.23 7.55
N VAL A 132 -26.79 13.62 7.66
CA VAL A 132 -26.10 13.86 8.94
C VAL A 132 -25.98 15.36 9.09
N ASP A 133 -26.61 15.93 10.12
CA ASP A 133 -26.68 17.37 10.37
C ASP A 133 -27.20 18.18 9.17
N GLY A 134 -28.26 17.66 8.52
CA GLY A 134 -28.92 18.28 7.37
C GLY A 134 -28.20 18.12 6.03
N LYS A 135 -27.09 17.36 5.98
CA LYS A 135 -26.24 17.20 4.80
C LYS A 135 -26.08 15.75 4.38
N THR A 136 -26.17 15.50 3.07
CA THR A 136 -25.99 14.15 2.48
C THR A 136 -24.65 13.96 1.80
N ASP A 137 -23.84 15.01 1.58
CA ASP A 137 -22.48 14.86 1.03
C ASP A 137 -21.62 13.98 1.93
N ASN A 138 -20.98 12.97 1.35
CA ASN A 138 -20.13 12.05 2.09
C ASN A 138 -18.67 12.54 2.09
N PRO A 139 -18.11 12.98 3.22
CA PRO A 139 -16.73 13.47 3.28
C PRO A 139 -15.69 12.36 3.14
N LEU A 140 -16.10 11.09 3.24
CA LEU A 140 -15.23 9.92 3.05
C LEU A 140 -15.16 9.48 1.59
N PHE A 141 -16.04 10.01 0.73
CA PHE A 141 -16.05 9.68 -0.69
C PHE A 141 -14.91 10.35 -1.43
N SER A 142 -14.70 11.64 -1.21
CA SER A 142 -13.65 12.41 -1.85
C SER A 142 -13.34 13.66 -1.04
N TYR A 143 -12.16 14.23 -1.24
CA TYR A 143 -11.82 15.56 -0.73
C TYR A 143 -11.77 16.56 -1.88
N THR A 144 -12.23 17.78 -1.62
CA THR A 144 -12.09 18.92 -2.54
C THR A 144 -10.98 19.81 -2.02
N LEU A 145 -9.92 20.01 -2.82
CA LEU A 145 -8.79 20.84 -2.42
C LEU A 145 -9.25 22.29 -2.14
N GLN A 146 -8.98 22.77 -0.92
CA GLN A 146 -9.30 24.14 -0.52
C GLN A 146 -8.31 25.17 -1.06
N LYS A 147 -7.10 24.71 -1.40
CA LYS A 147 -6.00 25.49 -1.93
C LYS A 147 -5.34 24.68 -3.05
N ASP A 148 -4.75 25.38 -4.00
CA ASP A 148 -3.88 24.77 -4.99
C ASP A 148 -2.73 24.01 -4.33
N LEU A 149 -2.50 22.79 -4.79
CA LEU A 149 -1.18 22.19 -4.75
C LEU A 149 -0.49 22.76 -5.97
N ALA A 150 0.39 23.73 -5.78
CA ALA A 150 1.13 24.37 -6.86
C ALA A 150 2.59 24.40 -6.46
N ASP A 151 3.28 23.36 -6.86
CA ASP A 151 4.71 23.28 -6.68
C ASP A 151 5.36 24.13 -7.79
N ASN A 152 5.66 25.39 -7.43
CA ASN A 152 6.19 26.46 -8.28
C ASN A 152 7.63 26.17 -8.77
N HIS A 153 7.85 25.03 -9.43
CA HIS A 153 9.15 24.62 -9.91
C HIS A 153 9.29 24.86 -11.41
N SER A 154 10.49 25.24 -11.80
CA SER A 154 10.95 25.46 -13.18
C SER A 154 11.11 24.16 -13.97
N THR A 155 10.22 23.19 -13.80
CA THR A 155 10.19 21.97 -14.61
C THR A 155 9.36 22.15 -15.88
N PRO A 156 9.68 21.44 -16.96
CA PRO A 156 8.80 21.36 -18.14
C PRO A 156 7.41 20.76 -17.84
N ASP A 157 7.21 20.13 -16.68
CA ASP A 157 6.03 19.31 -16.35
C ASP A 157 5.28 19.80 -15.09
N VAL A 158 5.21 21.13 -14.90
CA VAL A 158 4.52 21.78 -13.75
C VAL A 158 3.07 21.32 -13.61
N SER A 159 2.42 20.91 -14.71
CA SER A 159 1.03 20.45 -14.72
C SER A 159 0.76 19.18 -13.91
N ARG A 160 1.76 18.32 -13.62
CA ARG A 160 1.54 17.05 -12.88
C ARG A 160 1.48 17.22 -11.37
N TYR A 161 2.30 18.13 -10.84
CA TYR A 161 2.34 18.51 -9.43
C TYR A 161 1.47 19.74 -9.14
N THR A 162 0.65 20.15 -10.11
CA THR A 162 -0.27 21.26 -9.94
C THR A 162 -1.71 20.77 -9.97
N LYS A 163 -2.37 20.81 -8.82
CA LYS A 163 -3.81 20.60 -8.71
C LYS A 163 -4.47 21.88 -8.25
N PRO A 164 -5.40 22.46 -9.03
CA PRO A 164 -6.03 23.72 -8.67
C PRO A 164 -6.95 23.56 -7.45
N ALA A 165 -7.19 24.67 -6.75
CA ALA A 165 -8.27 24.74 -5.77
C ALA A 165 -9.60 24.31 -6.43
N GLY A 166 -10.38 23.49 -5.72
CA GLY A 166 -11.59 22.87 -6.26
C GLY A 166 -11.39 21.52 -6.94
N TYR A 167 -10.14 21.05 -7.11
CA TYR A 167 -9.86 19.68 -7.56
C TYR A 167 -10.48 18.64 -6.61
N GLN A 168 -11.02 17.56 -7.17
CA GLN A 168 -11.60 16.43 -6.45
C GLN A 168 -10.89 15.14 -6.82
N THR A 169 -10.58 14.30 -5.82
CA THR A 169 -9.89 12.99 -6.03
C THR A 169 -10.72 12.01 -6.90
N TYR A 170 -12.03 12.26 -7.05
CA TYR A 170 -12.94 11.50 -7.93
C TYR A 170 -13.65 12.43 -8.91
N LEU A 171 -13.18 12.46 -10.16
CA LEU A 171 -13.76 13.31 -11.21
C LEU A 171 -15.12 12.78 -11.73
N ASP A 172 -15.27 11.46 -11.92
CA ASP A 172 -16.54 10.81 -12.30
C ASP A 172 -16.91 9.69 -11.32
N HIS A 173 -17.78 9.99 -10.35
CA HIS A 173 -18.25 9.04 -9.35
C HIS A 173 -18.75 7.70 -9.93
N THR A 174 -19.60 7.72 -10.97
CA THR A 174 -20.28 6.49 -11.41
C THR A 174 -19.30 5.57 -12.12
N THR A 175 -18.39 6.15 -12.90
CA THR A 175 -17.35 5.42 -13.61
C THR A 175 -16.27 4.96 -12.64
N ASN A 176 -15.82 5.81 -11.71
CA ASN A 176 -14.77 5.48 -10.75
C ASN A 176 -15.19 4.38 -9.78
N THR A 177 -16.40 4.43 -9.21
CA THR A 177 -16.88 3.38 -8.29
C THR A 177 -17.03 2.04 -9.01
N LYS A 178 -17.46 2.03 -10.28
CA LYS A 178 -17.51 0.81 -11.09
C LYS A 178 -16.12 0.28 -11.38
N ILE A 179 -15.18 1.15 -11.77
CA ILE A 179 -13.77 0.79 -12.03
C ILE A 179 -13.13 0.25 -10.76
N LEU A 180 -13.27 0.93 -9.62
CA LEU A 180 -12.68 0.51 -8.36
C LEU A 180 -13.19 -0.87 -7.94
N ASN A 181 -14.51 -1.07 -7.91
CA ASN A 181 -15.06 -2.39 -7.55
C ASN A 181 -14.68 -3.47 -8.56
N SER A 182 -14.60 -3.15 -9.86
CA SER A 182 -14.20 -4.12 -10.89
C SER A 182 -12.70 -4.38 -10.95
N ASN A 183 -11.86 -3.47 -10.48
CA ASN A 183 -10.39 -3.53 -10.52
C ASN A 183 -9.81 -4.16 -9.25
N VAL A 184 -10.37 -3.82 -8.08
CA VAL A 184 -9.95 -4.39 -6.81
C VAL A 184 -10.44 -5.84 -6.68
N LYS A 185 -11.65 -6.17 -7.18
CA LYS A 185 -12.20 -7.54 -7.14
C LYS A 185 -11.27 -8.63 -7.72
N PRO A 186 -10.73 -8.51 -8.95
CA PRO A 186 -9.79 -9.45 -9.53
C PRO A 186 -8.47 -9.59 -8.75
N GLY A 187 -7.95 -8.49 -8.19
CA GLY A 187 -6.77 -8.49 -7.32
C GLY A 187 -7.02 -9.14 -5.95
N TRP A 188 -8.28 -9.15 -5.48
CA TRP A 188 -8.70 -9.63 -4.17
C TRP A 188 -9.13 -11.10 -4.16
N THR A 189 -9.88 -11.55 -5.18
CA THR A 189 -10.58 -12.85 -5.16
C THR A 189 -10.18 -13.79 -6.29
N ALA A 190 -8.97 -13.72 -6.84
CA ALA A 190 -8.51 -14.72 -7.81
C ALA A 190 -8.37 -16.11 -7.16
N ARG A 191 -9.48 -16.79 -6.85
CA ARG A 191 -9.71 -18.18 -7.18
C ARG A 191 -10.38 -18.16 -8.55
N SER A 192 -9.59 -18.22 -9.61
CA SER A 192 -10.14 -18.40 -10.95
C SER A 192 -10.96 -19.68 -10.98
N LYS A 193 -12.29 -19.57 -11.19
CA LYS A 193 -13.21 -20.70 -11.29
C LYS A 193 -13.39 -21.20 -12.74
N SER A 194 -12.57 -20.79 -13.70
CA SER A 194 -12.68 -21.28 -15.09
C SER A 194 -11.33 -21.80 -15.63
N ARG A 195 -11.35 -23.07 -16.08
CA ARG A 195 -10.32 -23.92 -16.71
C ARG A 195 -9.34 -23.16 -17.65
N PRO A 196 -8.08 -23.61 -17.90
CA PRO A 196 -7.21 -24.59 -17.22
C PRO A 196 -6.43 -23.97 -16.04
N MET A 197 -6.88 -22.83 -15.53
CA MET A 197 -6.37 -22.19 -14.30
C MET A 197 -6.69 -22.95 -13.01
N ALA A 198 -7.43 -24.06 -13.05
CA ALA A 198 -7.80 -24.82 -11.84
C ALA A 198 -6.62 -25.58 -11.21
N THR A 199 -5.50 -25.72 -11.94
CA THR A 199 -4.29 -26.44 -11.50
C THR A 199 -3.08 -25.55 -11.23
N LEU A 200 -3.17 -24.26 -11.57
CA LEU A 200 -2.15 -23.26 -11.23
C LEU A 200 -2.67 -22.47 -10.04
N THR A 201 -2.00 -22.59 -8.89
CA THR A 201 -2.28 -21.72 -7.75
C THR A 201 -2.05 -20.28 -8.22
N PRO A 202 -3.03 -19.37 -8.20
CA PRO A 202 -2.78 -17.97 -8.52
C PRO A 202 -1.75 -17.43 -7.54
N THR A 203 -0.56 -17.15 -8.06
CA THR A 203 0.64 -16.70 -7.37
C THR A 203 0.63 -15.17 -7.27
N PHE A 204 -0.39 -14.46 -6.81
CA PHE A 204 -0.67 -14.21 -5.39
C PHE A 204 -1.69 -13.06 -5.36
N PRO A 205 -2.98 -13.29 -5.05
CA PRO A 205 -3.93 -12.20 -4.79
C PRO A 205 -3.41 -11.27 -3.70
N ILE A 206 -3.83 -10.00 -3.70
CA ILE A 206 -3.51 -9.00 -2.66
C ILE A 206 -3.80 -9.59 -1.27
N HIS A 207 -4.95 -10.26 -1.12
CA HIS A 207 -5.32 -10.99 0.08
C HIS A 207 -4.27 -12.01 0.54
N THR A 208 -3.74 -12.81 -0.39
CA THR A 208 -2.70 -13.81 -0.08
C THR A 208 -1.38 -13.13 0.31
N ARG A 209 -1.00 -12.03 -0.35
CA ARG A 209 0.18 -11.24 0.04
C ARG A 209 0.03 -10.65 1.44
N SER A 210 -1.14 -10.12 1.80
CA SER A 210 -1.44 -9.61 3.14
C SER A 210 -1.32 -10.70 4.21
N ILE A 211 -1.85 -11.90 3.95
CA ILE A 211 -1.73 -13.04 4.86
C ILE A 211 -0.26 -13.50 4.99
N LEU A 212 0.48 -13.55 3.89
CA LEU A 212 1.90 -13.95 3.91
C LEU A 212 2.77 -12.93 4.65
N GLY A 213 2.50 -11.63 4.50
CA GLY A 213 3.19 -10.58 5.24
C GLY A 213 2.92 -10.67 6.74
N PHE A 214 1.65 -10.86 7.11
CA PHE A 214 1.25 -11.13 8.49
C PHE A 214 1.94 -12.38 9.08
N ARG A 215 2.08 -13.45 8.29
CA ARG A 215 2.67 -14.73 8.72
C ARG A 215 4.20 -14.79 8.67
N SER A 216 4.88 -13.71 8.27
CA SER A 216 6.34 -13.67 8.13
C SER A 216 7.06 -14.06 9.42
N ALA A 217 7.98 -15.04 9.34
CA ALA A 217 8.46 -15.79 10.50
C ALA A 217 9.53 -15.10 11.37
N SER A 218 10.08 -13.95 10.97
CA SER A 218 11.33 -13.46 11.57
C SER A 218 11.13 -12.33 12.59
N ARG A 219 11.47 -12.62 13.86
CA ARG A 219 11.67 -11.60 14.92
C ARG A 219 12.90 -10.70 14.68
N ARG A 220 13.81 -11.09 13.78
CA ARG A 220 15.12 -10.44 13.53
C ARG A 220 15.21 -9.69 12.21
N GLN A 221 14.24 -9.91 11.31
CA GLN A 221 14.05 -8.99 10.21
C GLN A 221 13.32 -7.82 10.86
N THR A 222 14.09 -6.76 11.07
CA THR A 222 13.67 -5.38 10.82
C THR A 222 12.27 -5.35 10.24
N THR A 223 11.35 -4.68 10.94
CA THR A 223 10.01 -4.21 10.49
C THR A 223 9.63 -4.66 9.08
N PRO A 224 8.44 -5.24 8.84
CA PRO A 224 8.08 -5.87 7.56
C PRO A 224 8.01 -4.89 6.35
N SER A 225 9.00 -4.06 6.10
CA SER A 225 8.94 -2.81 5.34
C SER A 225 10.12 -2.61 4.42
N SER A 226 10.83 -3.69 4.08
CA SER A 226 11.78 -3.63 2.97
C SER A 226 11.27 -4.53 1.86
N PRO A 227 10.85 -3.98 0.71
CA PRO A 227 10.69 -4.78 -0.50
C PRO A 227 12.03 -5.47 -0.74
N THR A 228 11.98 -6.79 -0.64
CA THR A 228 12.98 -7.80 -0.99
C THR A 228 14.24 -7.33 -1.75
N ARG A 229 15.18 -6.68 -1.04
CA ARG A 229 16.56 -6.49 -1.53
C ARG A 229 17.55 -7.54 -1.03
N ARG A 230 17.15 -8.40 -0.08
CA ARG A 230 18.04 -9.49 0.36
C ARG A 230 18.20 -10.53 -0.76
N PRO A 231 19.44 -10.93 -1.08
CA PRO A 231 19.66 -12.21 -1.74
C PRO A 231 19.16 -13.33 -0.80
N TRP A 232 18.16 -14.06 -1.30
CA TRP A 232 17.48 -15.20 -0.72
C TRP A 232 18.37 -16.30 -0.07
N PRO A 233 19.62 -16.55 -0.51
CA PRO A 233 20.48 -17.57 0.11
C PRO A 233 20.63 -17.45 1.63
N SER A 234 20.61 -16.22 2.17
CA SER A 234 20.72 -16.00 3.62
C SER A 234 19.46 -16.38 4.42
N ILE A 235 18.28 -16.37 3.80
CA ILE A 235 16.99 -16.74 4.41
C ILE A 235 16.82 -18.26 4.36
N LEU A 236 17.17 -18.89 3.24
CA LEU A 236 17.17 -20.36 3.05
C LEU A 236 18.02 -21.09 4.09
N SER A 237 19.22 -20.56 4.36
CA SER A 237 20.15 -21.15 5.35
C SER A 237 19.63 -21.10 6.80
N LYS A 238 18.78 -20.12 7.14
CA LYS A 238 18.30 -19.90 8.52
C LYS A 238 17.08 -20.76 8.88
N ASN A 239 16.30 -21.18 7.88
CA ASN A 239 15.08 -21.98 8.06
C ASN A 239 15.29 -23.45 7.68
N GLY A 240 16.48 -24.00 7.90
CA GLY A 240 16.73 -25.43 7.71
C GLY A 240 16.75 -25.90 6.25
N GLY A 241 17.01 -25.01 5.29
CA GLY A 241 17.17 -25.37 3.88
C GLY A 241 15.87 -25.55 3.08
N GLN A 242 14.70 -25.25 3.66
CA GLN A 242 13.44 -25.23 2.92
C GLN A 242 13.18 -23.82 2.34
N PRO A 243 12.73 -23.68 1.08
CA PRO A 243 12.34 -22.38 0.54
C PRO A 243 11.11 -21.81 1.26
N HIS A 244 11.28 -20.66 1.91
CA HIS A 244 10.21 -19.97 2.65
C HIS A 244 9.93 -18.59 2.05
N TYR A 245 8.76 -18.43 1.43
CA TYR A 245 8.32 -17.17 0.83
C TYR A 245 7.76 -16.23 1.91
N GLY A 246 8.53 -15.20 2.27
CA GLY A 246 8.08 -14.10 3.14
C GLY A 246 7.81 -12.85 2.31
N VAL A 247 6.75 -12.13 2.66
CA VAL A 247 6.29 -10.91 1.99
C VAL A 247 6.47 -9.73 2.94
N ALA A 248 7.00 -8.60 2.48
CA ALA A 248 6.99 -7.38 3.29
C ALA A 248 5.55 -6.82 3.36
N LEU A 249 5.14 -6.28 4.51
CA LEU A 249 3.89 -5.53 4.72
C LEU A 249 3.68 -4.40 3.70
N GLU A 250 4.75 -3.78 3.22
CA GLU A 250 4.68 -2.72 2.19
C GLU A 250 4.26 -3.27 0.81
N GLU A 251 4.49 -4.54 0.49
CA GLU A 251 4.10 -5.14 -0.80
C GLU A 251 2.56 -5.22 -0.99
N PRO A 252 1.76 -5.80 -0.09
CA PRO A 252 0.29 -5.78 -0.22
C PRO A 252 -0.28 -4.37 -0.08
N HIS A 253 0.37 -3.48 0.68
CA HIS A 253 0.05 -2.05 0.73
C HIS A 253 0.15 -1.41 -0.66
N ASN A 254 1.31 -1.55 -1.33
CA ASN A 254 1.54 -1.01 -2.67
C ASN A 254 0.51 -1.55 -3.67
N ALA A 255 0.16 -2.84 -3.54
CA ALA A 255 -0.82 -3.46 -4.41
C ALA A 255 -2.22 -2.83 -4.28
N ILE A 256 -2.66 -2.45 -3.08
CA ILE A 256 -3.93 -1.74 -2.89
C ILE A 256 -3.85 -0.32 -3.43
N HIS A 257 -2.76 0.41 -3.18
CA HIS A 257 -2.52 1.73 -3.76
C HIS A 257 -2.65 1.70 -5.28
N LEU A 258 -1.97 0.79 -5.95
CA LEU A 258 -2.01 0.65 -7.41
C LEU A 258 -3.37 0.12 -7.90
N ALA A 259 -4.06 -0.72 -7.12
CA ALA A 259 -5.41 -1.16 -7.46
C ALA A 259 -6.44 -0.01 -7.40
N LEU A 260 -6.38 0.84 -6.38
CA LEU A 260 -7.20 2.05 -6.31
C LEU A 260 -6.77 3.06 -7.38
N GLY A 261 -5.47 3.13 -7.65
CA GLY A 261 -4.80 3.92 -8.68
C GLY A 261 -5.09 3.51 -10.12
N GLY A 262 -5.78 2.39 -10.37
CA GLY A 262 -6.14 1.98 -11.73
C GLY A 262 -5.11 1.10 -12.46
N PHE A 263 -4.21 0.39 -11.78
CA PHE A 263 -3.18 -0.43 -12.42
C PHE A 263 -3.44 -1.95 -12.37
N TYR A 264 -4.66 -2.41 -12.10
CA TYR A 264 -4.93 -3.81 -11.71
C TYR A 264 -5.93 -4.57 -12.62
N GLU A 265 -5.89 -4.33 -13.94
CA GLU A 265 -6.82 -5.00 -14.87
C GLU A 265 -6.73 -6.54 -14.78
N LYS A 266 -7.90 -7.21 -14.88
CA LYS A 266 -8.00 -8.66 -14.78
C LYS A 266 -7.56 -9.36 -16.07
N GLY A 267 -6.59 -10.27 -15.95
CA GLY A 267 -6.40 -11.39 -16.89
C GLY A 267 -6.11 -11.01 -18.35
N ASN A 268 -5.81 -9.73 -18.61
CA ASN A 268 -5.52 -9.23 -19.93
C ASN A 268 -3.99 -9.12 -20.10
N TYR A 269 -3.43 -9.82 -21.07
CA TYR A 269 -2.02 -9.69 -21.46
C TYR A 269 -1.84 -8.36 -22.21
N ASN A 270 -0.85 -7.54 -21.84
CA ASN A 270 -0.68 -6.15 -22.32
C ASN A 270 -1.80 -5.21 -21.85
N ALA A 271 -2.23 -5.30 -20.60
CA ALA A 271 -3.22 -4.35 -20.08
C ALA A 271 -2.65 -2.92 -19.97
N ASP A 272 -3.45 -1.94 -20.38
CA ASP A 272 -3.18 -0.52 -20.14
C ASP A 272 -3.59 -0.15 -18.69
N PRO A 273 -3.03 0.91 -18.08
CA PRO A 273 -3.62 1.52 -16.91
C PRO A 273 -5.08 1.96 -17.19
N ILE A 274 -5.95 1.84 -16.19
CA ILE A 274 -7.37 2.15 -16.30
C ILE A 274 -7.58 3.66 -16.20
N LEU A 275 -7.80 4.29 -17.35
CA LEU A 275 -8.17 5.70 -17.48
C LEU A 275 -9.40 6.06 -16.62
N GLY A 276 -9.30 7.17 -15.89
CA GLY A 276 -10.37 7.67 -15.04
C GLY A 276 -10.47 7.04 -13.65
N ALA A 277 -9.64 6.04 -13.31
CA ALA A 277 -9.54 5.54 -11.94
C ALA A 277 -9.11 6.64 -10.94
N ASN A 278 -9.14 6.35 -9.64
CA ASN A 278 -8.66 7.27 -8.60
C ASN A 278 -7.14 7.37 -8.64
N GLY A 279 -6.63 8.15 -9.60
CA GLY A 279 -5.22 8.19 -9.93
C GLY A 279 -4.32 8.72 -8.81
N ASP A 280 -4.89 9.35 -7.79
CA ASP A 280 -4.18 9.90 -6.64
C ASP A 280 -3.71 8.80 -5.71
N MET A 281 -4.55 7.80 -5.43
CA MET A 281 -4.16 6.63 -4.63
C MET A 281 -3.03 5.81 -5.28
N GLY A 282 -2.81 5.98 -6.59
CA GLY A 282 -1.76 5.29 -7.31
C GLY A 282 -0.36 5.89 -7.12
N GLU A 283 -0.21 7.06 -6.50
CA GLU A 283 1.05 7.78 -6.43
C GLU A 283 1.26 8.45 -5.06
N ASN A 284 2.49 8.41 -4.54
CA ASN A 284 2.78 8.86 -3.18
C ASN A 284 2.54 10.36 -2.96
N GLU A 285 2.62 11.17 -4.00
CA GLU A 285 2.52 12.63 -3.92
C GLU A 285 1.19 13.09 -3.33
N THR A 286 0.08 12.49 -3.78
CA THR A 286 -1.26 12.99 -3.43
C THR A 286 -2.23 11.93 -2.91
N ALA A 287 -1.80 10.67 -2.77
CA ALA A 287 -2.66 9.60 -2.25
C ALA A 287 -3.35 9.97 -0.92
N ALA A 288 -2.66 10.66 -0.02
CA ALA A 288 -3.20 11.03 1.29
C ALA A 288 -4.31 12.11 1.27
N PHE A 289 -4.54 12.77 0.12
CA PHE A 289 -5.71 13.63 -0.05
C PHE A 289 -6.99 12.82 -0.29
N ASP A 290 -6.91 11.52 -0.58
CA ASP A 290 -8.08 10.67 -0.61
C ASP A 290 -8.44 10.15 0.79
N PRO A 291 -9.66 10.35 1.30
CA PRO A 291 -10.05 9.84 2.62
C PRO A 291 -9.89 8.32 2.78
N ILE A 292 -9.98 7.53 1.69
CA ILE A 292 -9.79 6.08 1.76
C ILE A 292 -8.36 5.68 2.14
N PHE A 293 -7.37 6.56 1.88
CA PHE A 293 -5.97 6.37 2.28
C PHE A 293 -5.86 5.97 3.75
N TYR A 294 -6.53 6.72 4.64
CA TYR A 294 -6.40 6.52 6.07
C TYR A 294 -7.09 5.24 6.55
N LEU A 295 -8.11 4.77 5.83
CA LEU A 295 -8.81 3.53 6.13
C LEU A 295 -8.00 2.31 5.69
N HIS A 296 -7.33 2.41 4.53
CA HIS A 296 -6.33 1.45 4.06
C HIS A 296 -5.15 1.37 5.04
N HIS A 297 -4.53 2.52 5.36
CA HIS A 297 -3.40 2.57 6.28
C HIS A 297 -3.78 2.10 7.70
N ALA A 298 -5.01 2.35 8.17
CA ALA A 298 -5.49 1.79 9.43
C ALA A 298 -5.57 0.25 9.42
N PHE A 299 -5.77 -0.36 8.26
CA PHE A 299 -5.69 -1.82 8.09
C PHE A 299 -4.25 -2.32 8.00
N ILE A 300 -3.35 -1.59 7.33
CA ILE A 300 -1.91 -1.88 7.39
C ILE A 300 -1.38 -1.82 8.83
N ASP A 301 -1.83 -0.83 9.61
CA ASP A 301 -1.51 -0.73 11.04
C ASP A 301 -2.13 -1.86 11.88
N TYR A 302 -3.34 -2.31 11.52
CA TYR A 302 -3.96 -3.52 12.10
C TYR A 302 -3.08 -4.75 11.85
N ILE A 303 -2.65 -5.00 10.59
CA ILE A 303 -1.77 -6.12 10.26
C ILE A 303 -0.46 -6.02 11.06
N PHE A 304 0.12 -4.82 11.15
CA PHE A 304 1.34 -4.61 11.92
C PHE A 304 1.13 -4.93 13.41
N TRP A 305 0.03 -4.49 14.01
CA TRP A 305 -0.29 -4.81 15.41
C TRP A 305 -0.52 -6.31 15.63
N GLN A 306 -1.23 -6.99 14.72
CA GLN A 306 -1.43 -8.44 14.78
C GLN A 306 -0.08 -9.17 14.66
N TRP A 307 0.82 -8.70 13.81
CA TRP A 307 2.19 -9.21 13.72
C TRP A 307 2.94 -8.98 15.05
N GLN A 308 2.86 -7.80 15.66
CA GLN A 308 3.47 -7.52 16.95
C GLN A 308 2.96 -8.48 18.05
N LEU A 309 1.65 -8.72 18.13
CA LEU A 309 1.05 -9.67 19.07
C LEU A 309 1.60 -11.09 18.86
N ARG A 310 1.68 -11.55 17.62
CA ARG A 310 2.17 -12.89 17.26
C ARG A 310 3.65 -13.10 17.58
N HIS A 311 4.44 -12.03 17.56
CA HIS A 311 5.89 -12.08 17.75
C HIS A 311 6.36 -11.60 19.14
N ASP A 312 5.44 -11.31 20.06
CA ASP A 312 5.72 -10.72 21.37
C ASP A 312 6.46 -9.37 21.29
N CYS A 313 6.13 -8.57 20.26
CA CYS A 313 6.77 -7.30 19.94
C CYS A 313 5.86 -6.08 20.20
N THR A 314 5.04 -6.14 21.25
CA THR A 314 4.04 -5.09 21.58
C THR A 314 4.54 -4.01 22.53
N ALA A 315 5.65 -4.24 23.23
CA ALA A 315 6.19 -3.32 24.23
C ALA A 315 7.30 -2.43 23.65
N THR A 316 7.45 -1.19 24.16
CA THR A 316 8.61 -0.33 23.86
C THR A 316 9.92 -1.10 24.07
N GLY A 317 10.85 -0.99 23.13
CA GLY A 317 12.14 -1.69 23.11
C GLY A 317 12.10 -3.13 22.58
N SER A 318 10.92 -3.63 22.17
CA SER A 318 10.79 -5.01 21.68
C SER A 318 11.06 -5.17 20.18
N LEU A 319 11.07 -4.07 19.41
CA LEU A 319 11.50 -4.07 18.01
C LEU A 319 13.00 -3.80 17.92
N THR A 320 13.65 -4.45 16.95
CA THR A 320 15.08 -4.25 16.69
C THR A 320 15.31 -3.95 15.21
N VAL A 321 16.31 -3.10 14.95
CA VAL A 321 16.76 -2.77 13.60
C VAL A 321 18.20 -3.24 13.41
N GLU A 322 18.44 -4.06 12.39
CA GLU A 322 19.78 -4.53 12.02
C GLU A 322 20.46 -3.46 11.14
N ALA A 323 21.40 -2.71 11.71
CA ALA A 323 22.12 -1.66 10.98
C ALA A 323 22.80 -2.17 9.70
N GLY A 324 22.80 -1.32 8.65
CA GLY A 324 23.45 -1.61 7.37
C GLY A 324 22.70 -2.63 6.50
N LYS A 325 21.45 -2.95 6.84
CA LYS A 325 20.54 -3.73 5.99
C LYS A 325 19.71 -2.82 5.09
N ASP A 326 19.16 -3.41 4.03
CA ASP A 326 18.22 -2.69 3.16
C ASP A 326 17.08 -2.07 3.96
N GLY A 327 16.71 -0.84 3.60
CA GLY A 327 15.72 -0.04 4.31
C GLY A 327 16.21 0.63 5.60
N THR A 328 17.44 0.37 6.07
CA THR A 328 18.02 1.03 7.26
C THR A 328 18.88 2.24 6.94
N ILE A 329 18.91 2.65 5.67
CA ILE A 329 19.66 3.82 5.20
C ILE A 329 18.70 4.69 4.41
N SER A 330 18.51 5.95 4.81
CA SER A 330 17.63 6.88 4.11
C SER A 330 18.16 7.17 2.71
N LEU A 331 17.24 7.24 1.75
CA LEU A 331 17.52 7.67 0.38
C LEU A 331 17.53 9.20 0.24
N GLY A 332 17.22 9.96 1.30
CA GLY A 332 17.10 11.41 1.30
C GLY A 332 15.64 11.86 1.39
N ASP A 333 15.29 12.58 2.44
CA ASP A 333 13.97 13.18 2.69
C ASP A 333 14.11 14.43 3.59
N PRO A 334 13.05 15.25 3.80
CA PRO A 334 13.13 16.50 4.57
C PRO A 334 13.72 16.35 5.98
N THR A 335 13.57 15.16 6.57
CA THR A 335 14.05 14.78 7.90
C THR A 335 15.48 14.25 7.84
N PHE A 336 15.74 13.36 6.88
CA PHE A 336 16.97 12.57 6.81
C PHE A 336 17.74 12.85 5.53
N PRO A 337 18.96 13.40 5.61
CA PRO A 337 19.87 13.41 4.47
C PRO A 337 20.12 12.00 3.93
N LYS A 338 20.36 11.88 2.61
CA LYS A 338 20.72 10.61 1.97
C LYS A 338 21.93 9.97 2.66
N GLY A 339 21.86 8.67 2.91
CA GLY A 339 22.90 7.91 3.61
C GLY A 339 22.75 7.88 5.13
N THR A 340 21.76 8.59 5.71
CA THR A 340 21.51 8.56 7.16
C THR A 340 21.06 7.19 7.60
N ALA A 341 21.68 6.65 8.66
CA ALA A 341 21.24 5.40 9.27
C ALA A 341 19.91 5.60 10.01
N LEU A 342 19.00 4.65 9.82
CA LEU A 342 17.66 4.64 10.40
C LEU A 342 17.54 3.50 11.41
N ASP A 343 16.90 3.81 12.54
CA ASP A 343 16.66 2.90 13.66
C ASP A 343 15.36 3.26 14.40
N THR A 344 15.03 2.58 15.50
CA THR A 344 13.80 2.83 16.24
C THR A 344 13.75 4.17 16.97
N ASN A 345 14.88 4.87 17.11
CA ASN A 345 14.98 6.19 17.72
C ASN A 345 14.96 7.33 16.69
N SER A 346 14.92 6.99 15.41
CA SER A 346 14.85 7.97 14.34
C SER A 346 13.55 8.77 14.45
N PRO A 347 13.60 10.11 14.34
CA PRO A 347 12.42 10.97 14.45
C PRO A 347 11.40 10.66 13.35
N LEU A 348 10.14 10.58 13.76
CA LEU A 348 8.98 10.44 12.88
C LEU A 348 8.40 11.83 12.61
N ASP A 349 9.17 12.66 11.92
CA ASP A 349 8.72 13.99 11.50
C ASP A 349 7.47 13.89 10.61
N PRO A 350 6.55 14.86 10.68
CA PRO A 350 6.57 16.07 11.51
C PRO A 350 5.82 15.89 12.84
N PHE A 351 5.65 14.67 13.34
CA PHE A 351 4.76 14.39 14.46
C PHE A 351 5.41 14.75 15.80
N THR A 352 4.90 15.80 16.46
CA THR A 352 5.47 16.33 17.70
C THR A 352 4.76 15.79 18.95
N LYS A 353 5.54 15.57 20.01
CA LYS A 353 5.03 15.18 21.32
C LYS A 353 4.54 16.42 22.11
N PRO A 354 3.57 16.26 23.04
CA PRO A 354 3.10 17.37 23.89
C PRO A 354 4.20 18.06 24.73
N GLY A 355 5.33 17.39 24.97
CA GLY A 355 6.49 17.92 25.70
C GLY A 355 7.63 18.44 24.82
N GLY A 356 7.43 18.51 23.50
CA GLY A 356 8.47 18.86 22.53
C GLY A 356 9.24 17.64 21.99
N GLY A 357 9.95 17.88 20.89
CA GLY A 357 10.59 16.83 20.09
C GLY A 357 9.58 16.00 19.29
N PHE A 358 10.11 15.18 18.39
CA PHE A 358 9.32 14.32 17.54
C PHE A 358 9.04 12.97 18.19
N TYR A 359 7.94 12.33 17.78
CA TYR A 359 7.71 10.92 18.03
C TYR A 359 8.85 10.09 17.40
N THR A 360 9.13 8.93 17.97
CA THR A 360 10.02 7.89 17.42
C THR A 360 9.25 6.60 17.29
N SER A 361 9.82 5.56 16.66
CA SER A 361 9.20 4.22 16.65
C SER A 361 8.93 3.74 18.08
N GLU A 362 9.86 3.98 19.02
CA GLU A 362 9.72 3.59 20.43
C GLU A 362 8.48 4.17 21.12
N ASP A 363 8.06 5.37 20.71
CA ASP A 363 6.90 6.07 21.26
C ASP A 363 5.57 5.49 20.72
N VAL A 364 5.58 4.77 19.60
CA VAL A 364 4.36 4.28 18.91
C VAL A 364 4.28 2.75 18.76
N ILE A 365 5.27 2.00 19.25
CA ILE A 365 5.22 0.52 19.26
C ILE A 365 4.01 0.00 20.04
N ASP A 366 3.77 0.55 21.23
CA ASP A 366 2.67 0.14 22.10
C ASP A 366 1.44 1.02 21.86
N ILE A 367 0.50 0.53 21.06
CA ILE A 367 -0.73 1.27 20.73
C ILE A 367 -1.60 1.54 21.96
N ASN A 368 -1.47 0.76 23.04
CA ASN A 368 -2.24 1.00 24.26
C ASN A 368 -1.77 2.31 24.93
N LYS A 369 -0.49 2.68 24.81
CA LYS A 369 0.02 3.98 25.27
C LYS A 369 -0.51 5.15 24.43
N LEU A 370 -0.88 4.89 23.17
CA LEU A 370 -1.59 5.85 22.31
C LEU A 370 -3.11 5.90 22.62
N GLY A 371 -3.60 5.01 23.48
CA GLY A 371 -4.96 5.01 24.01
C GLY A 371 -6.00 4.38 23.09
N TYR A 372 -5.58 3.58 22.11
CA TYR A 372 -6.47 2.82 21.24
C TYR A 372 -6.09 1.33 21.19
N SER A 373 -7.05 0.51 20.78
CA SER A 373 -6.87 -0.90 20.43
C SER A 373 -7.58 -1.20 19.11
N TYR A 374 -7.39 -2.40 18.58
CA TYR A 374 -8.15 -2.90 17.44
C TYR A 374 -9.31 -3.77 17.90
N GLY A 375 -10.46 -3.58 17.25
CA GLY A 375 -11.63 -4.46 17.35
C GLY A 375 -11.46 -5.71 16.49
N ARG A 376 -12.54 -6.49 16.36
CA ARG A 376 -12.47 -7.76 15.64
C ARG A 376 -12.17 -7.54 14.14
N GLY A 377 -11.19 -8.27 13.62
CA GLY A 377 -10.81 -8.29 12.21
C GLY A 377 -10.58 -9.70 11.68
N SER A 378 -10.33 -9.80 10.38
CA SER A 378 -10.17 -11.04 9.63
C SER A 378 -8.94 -11.88 10.04
N LEU A 379 -7.96 -11.28 10.72
CA LEU A 379 -6.69 -11.93 11.08
C LEU A 379 -6.59 -12.35 12.56
N ASP A 380 -7.56 -11.99 13.40
CA ASP A 380 -7.48 -12.20 14.86
C ASP A 380 -7.38 -13.67 15.30
N ASN A 381 -8.05 -14.56 14.57
CA ASN A 381 -8.18 -15.97 14.93
C ASN A 381 -7.44 -16.88 13.95
N ASP A 382 -6.47 -16.38 13.18
CA ASP A 382 -5.70 -17.20 12.25
C ASP A 382 -4.87 -18.23 13.04
N PRO A 383 -5.33 -19.50 13.13
CA PRO A 383 -4.75 -20.50 14.03
C PRO A 383 -3.45 -21.07 13.45
N ALA A 384 -3.12 -20.76 12.19
CA ALA A 384 -1.91 -21.22 11.55
C ALA A 384 -0.73 -20.33 11.98
N ARG A 385 0.20 -20.91 12.75
CA ARG A 385 1.63 -20.65 12.47
C ARG A 385 1.80 -20.97 10.99
N PHE A 386 2.23 -20.01 10.17
CA PHE A 386 2.48 -20.18 8.73
C PHE A 386 2.31 -21.63 8.27
N GLU A 387 1.12 -22.00 7.82
CA GLU A 387 1.00 -23.25 7.09
C GLU A 387 1.64 -22.96 5.74
N PRO A 388 2.80 -23.57 5.41
CA PRO A 388 3.33 -23.48 4.06
C PRO A 388 2.23 -23.87 3.08
N PRO A 389 2.29 -23.40 1.82
CA PRO A 389 1.37 -23.88 0.81
C PRO A 389 1.32 -25.42 0.89
N THR A 390 0.13 -26.01 0.79
CA THR A 390 -0.06 -27.48 0.91
C THR A 390 0.83 -28.25 -0.06
N GLU A 391 1.24 -27.58 -1.14
CA GLU A 391 2.28 -28.02 -2.06
C GLU A 391 3.63 -27.35 -1.72
N PRO A 392 4.72 -28.11 -1.56
CA PRO A 392 6.05 -27.53 -1.38
C PRO A 392 6.43 -26.59 -2.53
N ILE A 393 7.10 -25.49 -2.21
CA ILE A 393 7.68 -24.57 -3.19
C ILE A 393 8.81 -25.33 -3.91
N ALA A 394 8.69 -25.49 -5.23
CA ALA A 394 9.68 -26.15 -6.08
C ALA A 394 10.86 -25.22 -6.38
N LYS A 395 10.53 -23.99 -6.80
CA LYS A 395 11.46 -22.98 -7.29
C LYS A 395 10.93 -21.57 -7.04
N ILE A 396 11.82 -20.59 -7.16
CA ILE A 396 11.46 -19.17 -7.16
C ILE A 396 12.01 -18.55 -8.43
N ALA A 397 11.14 -17.97 -9.24
CA ALA A 397 11.56 -17.14 -10.35
C ALA A 397 11.77 -15.70 -9.84
N ARG A 398 12.94 -15.14 -10.11
CA ARG A 398 13.28 -13.74 -9.85
C ARG A 398 13.27 -12.99 -11.17
N VAL A 399 12.44 -11.95 -11.23
CA VAL A 399 12.48 -10.94 -12.29
C VAL A 399 13.30 -9.76 -11.78
N HIS A 400 14.33 -9.37 -12.53
CA HIS A 400 15.19 -8.23 -12.21
C HIS A 400 15.58 -7.46 -13.48
N ASN A 401 16.49 -6.49 -13.36
CA ASN A 401 16.85 -5.55 -14.43
C ASN A 401 15.71 -4.57 -14.79
N VAL A 402 14.86 -4.25 -13.81
CA VAL A 402 13.81 -3.22 -13.90
C VAL A 402 14.21 -2.08 -12.97
N SER A 403 14.16 -0.83 -13.45
CA SER A 403 14.54 0.34 -12.65
C SER A 403 13.41 1.35 -12.56
N ARG A 404 13.18 1.89 -11.36
CA ARG A 404 12.22 3.00 -11.15
C ARG A 404 12.59 4.27 -11.91
N ALA A 405 13.86 4.43 -12.27
CA ALA A 405 14.30 5.59 -13.07
C ALA A 405 13.77 5.56 -14.51
N ASP A 406 13.35 4.40 -14.99
CA ASP A 406 12.93 4.21 -16.37
C ASP A 406 11.44 4.54 -16.60
N TYR A 407 10.66 4.73 -15.53
CA TYR A 407 9.22 4.94 -15.57
C TYR A 407 8.81 6.19 -14.80
N ALA A 408 7.85 6.94 -15.34
CA ALA A 408 7.22 8.05 -14.62
C ALA A 408 6.14 7.50 -13.69
N GLY A 409 6.21 7.82 -12.41
CA GLY A 409 5.20 7.35 -11.46
C GLY A 409 5.34 5.88 -11.13
N SER A 410 4.24 5.33 -10.66
CA SER A 410 4.09 3.94 -10.26
C SER A 410 3.90 3.03 -11.46
N PHE A 411 4.28 1.76 -11.28
CA PHE A 411 4.12 0.74 -12.31
C PHE A 411 3.94 -0.65 -11.72
N VAL A 412 3.45 -1.58 -12.52
CA VAL A 412 3.29 -2.99 -12.16
C VAL A 412 4.18 -3.85 -13.05
N ILE A 413 5.00 -4.70 -12.41
CA ILE A 413 5.74 -5.76 -13.09
C ILE A 413 4.82 -6.98 -13.18
N ARG A 414 4.36 -7.30 -14.39
CA ARG A 414 3.46 -8.43 -14.66
C ARG A 414 4.23 -9.54 -15.34
N THR A 415 4.29 -10.70 -14.72
CA THR A 415 5.04 -11.85 -15.22
C THR A 415 4.07 -12.92 -15.67
N HIS A 416 4.19 -13.31 -16.93
CA HIS A 416 3.41 -14.36 -17.55
C HIS A 416 4.32 -15.53 -17.91
N VAL A 417 3.77 -16.73 -17.91
CA VAL A 417 4.42 -17.91 -18.50
C VAL A 417 3.57 -18.40 -19.66
N GLU A 418 4.24 -18.74 -20.75
CA GLU A 418 3.62 -19.39 -21.90
C GLU A 418 3.51 -20.89 -21.63
N LEU A 419 2.28 -21.38 -21.55
CA LEU A 419 1.99 -22.80 -21.39
C LEU A 419 2.35 -23.57 -22.69
N PRO A 420 2.57 -24.90 -22.62
CA PRO A 420 2.84 -25.72 -23.80
C PRO A 420 1.79 -25.63 -24.92
N ILE A 421 0.56 -25.22 -24.58
CA ILE A 421 -0.55 -25.01 -25.52
C ILE A 421 -0.55 -23.62 -26.18
N GLY A 422 0.46 -22.77 -25.90
CA GLY A 422 0.62 -21.41 -26.42
C GLY A 422 -0.16 -20.32 -25.67
N GLU A 423 -0.95 -20.68 -24.66
CA GLU A 423 -1.67 -19.73 -23.80
C GLU A 423 -0.70 -19.07 -22.81
N LYS A 424 -0.81 -17.75 -22.60
CA LYS A 424 -0.04 -17.03 -21.57
C LYS A 424 -0.85 -16.87 -20.30
N VAL A 425 -0.29 -17.29 -19.18
CA VAL A 425 -0.92 -17.19 -17.86
C VAL A 425 -0.08 -16.29 -16.97
N GLU A 426 -0.71 -15.33 -16.31
CA GLU A 426 -0.03 -14.49 -15.32
C GLU A 426 0.33 -15.32 -14.07
N VAL A 427 1.62 -15.34 -13.74
CA VAL A 427 2.18 -16.02 -12.58
C VAL A 427 2.85 -15.05 -11.60
N GLY A 428 2.89 -13.76 -11.90
CA GLY A 428 3.49 -12.78 -11.00
C GLY A 428 2.95 -11.39 -11.27
N ARG A 429 2.77 -10.62 -10.20
CA ARG A 429 2.32 -9.23 -10.28
C ARG A 429 2.88 -8.43 -9.13
N GLU A 430 3.92 -7.63 -9.39
CA GLU A 430 4.58 -6.80 -8.39
C GLU A 430 4.21 -5.32 -8.55
N ALA A 431 3.67 -4.73 -7.48
CA ALA A 431 3.25 -3.34 -7.46
C ALA A 431 4.38 -2.45 -6.96
N VAL A 432 4.93 -1.62 -7.84
CA VAL A 432 5.97 -0.65 -7.50
C VAL A 432 5.30 0.70 -7.30
N LEU A 433 4.91 0.98 -6.05
CA LEU A 433 4.44 2.31 -5.65
C LEU A 433 5.63 3.27 -5.63
N SER A 434 5.52 4.32 -6.43
CA SER A 434 6.59 5.23 -6.76
C SER A 434 6.09 6.68 -6.77
N ARG A 435 6.83 7.52 -7.46
CA ARG A 435 6.62 8.96 -7.61
C ARG A 435 6.81 9.34 -9.07
N TRP A 436 6.17 10.40 -9.52
CA TRP A 436 6.14 10.85 -10.91
C TRP A 436 7.52 11.13 -11.50
N ASN A 437 8.48 11.61 -10.69
CA ASN A 437 9.83 11.88 -11.15
C ASN A 437 10.89 11.21 -10.27
N VAL A 438 11.66 10.30 -10.89
CA VAL A 438 12.87 9.68 -10.30
C VAL A 438 14.08 9.90 -11.21
N ALA A 439 13.92 10.59 -12.34
CA ALA A 439 14.96 10.69 -13.37
C ALA A 439 15.96 11.81 -13.06
N GLY A 440 17.25 11.48 -12.97
CA GLY A 440 18.32 12.49 -13.10
C GLY A 440 19.72 12.14 -12.59
N CYS A 441 19.90 11.12 -11.72
CA CYS A 441 21.25 10.79 -11.22
C CYS A 441 21.86 9.57 -11.95
N ARG A 442 22.85 9.81 -12.81
CA ARG A 442 23.63 8.76 -13.52
C ARG A 442 24.47 7.89 -12.56
N ASN A 443 24.73 8.36 -11.33
CA ASN A 443 25.51 7.67 -10.30
C ASN A 443 24.65 6.93 -9.26
N CYS A 444 23.32 6.95 -9.39
CA CYS A 444 22.38 6.49 -8.36
C CYS A 444 21.46 5.34 -8.83
N GLN A 445 21.67 4.84 -10.05
CA GLN A 445 20.85 3.76 -10.62
C GLN A 445 20.95 2.44 -9.84
N ASP A 446 22.03 2.25 -9.06
CA ASP A 446 22.25 1.01 -8.30
C ASP A 446 21.25 0.80 -7.14
N HIS A 447 20.53 1.86 -6.73
CA HIS A 447 19.52 1.81 -5.66
C HIS A 447 18.08 1.97 -6.17
N LEU A 448 17.84 1.92 -7.47
CA LEU A 448 16.50 2.06 -8.07
C LEU A 448 16.01 0.77 -8.75
N ASN A 449 16.81 -0.30 -8.66
CA ASN A 449 16.48 -1.60 -9.22
C ASN A 449 15.40 -2.27 -8.37
N GLU A 450 14.37 -2.75 -9.06
CA GLU A 450 13.27 -3.51 -8.51
C GLU A 450 13.42 -4.99 -8.83
N ASN A 451 13.00 -5.82 -7.88
CA ASN A 451 12.93 -7.27 -8.05
C ASN A 451 11.48 -7.71 -7.83
N SER A 452 11.01 -8.63 -8.64
CA SER A 452 9.76 -9.36 -8.41
C SER A 452 10.08 -10.84 -8.21
N PHE A 453 9.53 -11.44 -7.16
CA PHE A 453 9.78 -12.83 -6.80
C PHE A 453 8.49 -13.64 -6.93
N ILE A 454 8.58 -14.78 -7.60
CA ILE A 454 7.44 -15.63 -7.90
C ILE A 454 7.74 -17.02 -7.36
N ALA A 455 7.08 -17.38 -6.26
CA ALA A 455 7.16 -18.74 -5.74
C ALA A 455 6.33 -19.68 -6.61
N ILE A 456 6.96 -20.74 -7.11
CA ILE A 456 6.35 -21.74 -7.97
C ILE A 456 6.31 -23.05 -7.18
N ASP A 457 5.11 -23.54 -6.89
CA ASP A 457 4.90 -24.83 -6.23
C ASP A 457 5.12 -26.02 -7.19
N ASN A 458 5.27 -27.22 -6.63
CA ASN A 458 5.53 -28.44 -7.42
C ASN A 458 4.48 -28.69 -8.51
N LYS A 459 3.18 -28.52 -8.19
CA LYS A 459 2.09 -28.74 -9.16
C LYS A 459 2.15 -27.73 -10.30
N THR A 460 2.40 -26.48 -9.97
CA THR A 460 2.57 -25.41 -10.95
C THR A 460 3.78 -25.72 -11.83
N MET A 461 4.90 -26.16 -11.23
CA MET A 461 6.09 -26.54 -11.98
C MET A 461 5.82 -27.69 -12.97
N GLU A 462 5.05 -28.71 -12.59
CA GLU A 462 4.64 -29.79 -13.50
C GLU A 462 3.82 -29.26 -14.68
N VAL A 463 2.88 -28.35 -14.43
CA VAL A 463 2.07 -27.70 -15.49
C VAL A 463 2.96 -26.87 -16.43
N LEU A 464 3.91 -26.11 -15.88
CA LEU A 464 4.82 -25.27 -16.66
C LEU A 464 5.81 -26.11 -17.50
N LYS A 465 6.29 -27.23 -16.96
CA LYS A 465 7.15 -28.20 -17.65
C LYS A 465 6.41 -28.96 -18.74
N GLY A 466 5.12 -29.22 -18.58
CA GLY A 466 4.39 -30.09 -19.51
C GLY A 466 5.06 -31.45 -19.63
N ASN A 467 5.42 -31.86 -20.86
CA ASN A 467 6.13 -33.12 -21.11
C ASN A 467 7.67 -33.00 -21.12
N THR A 468 8.23 -31.83 -20.78
CA THR A 468 9.68 -31.61 -20.79
C THR A 468 10.23 -31.46 -19.38
N ASP A 469 11.26 -32.23 -19.03
CA ASP A 469 11.98 -32.06 -17.76
C ASP A 469 12.94 -30.86 -17.76
N ASP A 470 13.15 -30.25 -18.92
CA ASP A 470 14.06 -29.12 -19.11
C ASP A 470 13.42 -27.77 -18.73
N GLU A 471 13.81 -27.23 -17.58
CA GLU A 471 13.36 -25.93 -17.05
C GLU A 471 13.75 -24.75 -17.97
N ALA A 472 14.79 -24.89 -18.80
CA ALA A 472 15.22 -23.85 -19.74
C ALA A 472 14.20 -23.61 -20.87
N LYS A 473 13.19 -24.48 -21.00
CA LYS A 473 12.10 -24.34 -21.98
C LYS A 473 10.86 -23.64 -21.41
N ILE A 474 10.87 -23.27 -20.13
CA ILE A 474 9.79 -22.47 -19.54
C ILE A 474 9.96 -21.01 -19.99
N ASN A 475 9.06 -20.56 -20.85
CA ASN A 475 9.14 -19.23 -21.45
C ASN A 475 8.39 -18.21 -20.60
N PHE A 476 9.14 -17.35 -19.92
CA PHE A 476 8.60 -16.20 -19.19
C PHE A 476 8.47 -14.98 -20.11
N HIS A 477 7.38 -14.24 -19.94
CA HIS A 477 7.11 -12.97 -20.60
C HIS A 477 6.87 -11.92 -19.51
N VAL A 478 7.71 -10.89 -19.46
CA VAL A 478 7.57 -9.80 -18.48
C VAL A 478 7.01 -8.56 -19.15
N GLN A 479 6.03 -7.96 -18.50
CA GLN A 479 5.32 -6.77 -18.93
C GLN A 479 5.44 -5.69 -17.88
N ILE A 480 5.55 -4.44 -18.31
CA ILE A 480 5.50 -3.29 -17.42
C ILE A 480 4.26 -2.48 -17.75
N GLN A 481 3.35 -2.39 -16.78
CA GLN A 481 2.17 -1.54 -16.86
C GLN A 481 2.49 -0.25 -16.11
N SER A 482 2.73 0.84 -16.83
CA SER A 482 3.15 2.14 -16.28
C SER A 482 2.32 3.28 -16.87
N ARG A 483 2.33 4.44 -16.22
CA ARG A 483 1.88 5.70 -16.82
C ARG A 483 3.04 6.36 -17.55
N GLU A 484 2.81 6.93 -18.73
CA GLU A 484 3.85 7.51 -19.57
C GLU A 484 4.10 9.00 -19.23
N PHE A 485 5.20 9.55 -19.75
CA PHE A 485 5.33 11.00 -19.96
C PHE A 485 4.40 11.45 -21.09
N GLY A 486 3.07 11.36 -20.93
CA GLY A 486 2.09 11.82 -21.93
C GLY A 486 0.97 10.84 -22.33
N GLY A 487 0.73 9.74 -21.61
CA GLY A 487 -0.41 8.85 -21.87
C GLY A 487 -0.49 7.65 -20.93
N ASP A 488 -1.65 6.97 -20.93
CA ASP A 488 -1.91 5.79 -20.10
C ASP A 488 -2.02 4.53 -20.98
N LYS A 489 -0.89 3.89 -21.31
CA LYS A 489 -0.85 2.67 -22.13
C LYS A 489 0.18 1.65 -21.63
N PHE A 490 0.09 0.43 -22.13
CA PHE A 490 1.08 -0.62 -22.00
C PHE A 490 2.31 -0.27 -22.83
N HIS A 491 3.49 -0.51 -22.25
CA HIS A 491 4.77 -0.28 -22.91
C HIS A 491 5.65 -1.52 -22.85
N ALA A 492 6.42 -1.72 -23.91
CA ALA A 492 7.56 -2.62 -23.84
C ALA A 492 8.49 -2.14 -22.71
N PRO A 493 9.11 -3.05 -21.96
CA PRO A 493 10.09 -2.67 -20.96
C PRO A 493 11.18 -1.78 -21.56
N VAL A 494 11.58 -0.72 -20.86
CA VAL A 494 12.65 0.19 -21.32
C VAL A 494 13.97 -0.55 -21.44
N ARG A 495 14.18 -1.56 -20.59
CA ARG A 495 15.27 -2.52 -20.63
C ARG A 495 14.65 -3.92 -20.52
N GLU A 496 15.24 -4.88 -21.23
CA GLU A 496 14.77 -6.27 -21.18
C GLU A 496 14.89 -6.84 -19.75
N PRO A 497 13.75 -7.18 -19.09
CA PRO A 497 13.77 -7.79 -17.78
C PRO A 497 14.39 -9.18 -17.88
N VAL A 498 15.19 -9.54 -16.87
CA VAL A 498 15.81 -10.87 -16.80
C VAL A 498 15.01 -11.71 -15.82
N VAL A 499 14.67 -12.93 -16.23
CA VAL A 499 14.02 -13.93 -15.37
C VAL A 499 14.99 -15.08 -15.14
N GLU A 500 15.25 -15.40 -13.87
CA GLU A 500 16.08 -16.53 -13.48
C GLU A 500 15.43 -17.34 -12.36
N PHE A 501 15.69 -18.65 -12.33
CA PHE A 501 15.33 -19.49 -11.19
C PHE A 501 16.43 -19.44 -10.12
N LEU A 502 16.03 -19.21 -8.87
CA LEU A 502 16.90 -19.23 -7.70
C LEU A 502 17.07 -20.63 -7.08
#